data_AF-A0A8H3UCY4-F1
#
_entry.id   AF-A0A8H3UCY4-F1
#
_cell.length_a   1.000
_cell.length_b   1.000
_cell.length_c   1.000
_cell.angle_alpha   90.00
_cell.angle_beta   90.00
_cell.angle_gamma   90.00
#
_symmetry.space_group_name_H-M   'P 1'
#
loop_
_entity.id
_entity.type
_entity.pdbx_description
1 polymer ?
#
loop_
_entity_poly.entity_id
_entity_poly.type
_entity_poly.pdbx_seq_one_letter_code
_entity_poly.pdbx_strand_id
1 'polypeptide(L)'
;MTTTLPTRSATTATRSSTLSDDDAIPDENTSETTKLFSERLRAWKHACGYLEDYIKATEKMQHAHGKEYEKVLKTVSHPLKEGDHFDQQAGGGIANSHTETAKILKGTILPLFERLHTEVKAKDKELIKGAGKGGKAVDKARTTTQKHIELLAQHTAAFDSTGGKVTAHDDPYIIQRGVNHRLNRQIQEENANRQDMIQVQNSFSQFEAHILQTVQHGLDQFNQVVGKQAEQTKLMYGDMTATAQRVPANFEWDGFVKRNSALLIDPSAPLRSLSTTTFPNQNHKSTQPMIAGSLERKGKLMGKYSPGYYAVTPSKFLHEYKTDDDLGKDPTPENSLYLPDCIVGALDGQKFAVKGKDASKGKFGVSMTHEYQFKAHTPKEAEQWYSVINSLAGSTSSEVPEGSTPPTPVVAATPLQTSGITGGETVASPVAATPTTKEGLGLSQAMEAEHSGTTAAAAPAYSATPAVGSASSAAPPPSAAPGKI
;
A
#
# COMPACT_ATOMS: atom_id res chain seq x y z
N MET A 1 7.89 26.00 -44.99
CA MET A 1 8.04 27.46 -44.82
C MET A 1 6.67 28.09 -44.98
N THR A 2 6.18 28.79 -43.97
CA THR A 2 4.84 29.40 -43.94
C THR A 2 4.99 30.90 -43.72
N THR A 3 4.44 31.70 -44.64
CA THR A 3 4.66 33.15 -44.67
C THR A 3 3.82 33.87 -43.61
N THR A 4 4.48 34.40 -42.58
CA THR A 4 3.84 35.27 -41.58
C THR A 4 3.51 36.62 -42.18
N LEU A 5 2.23 36.98 -42.21
CA LEU A 5 1.77 38.35 -42.51
C LEU A 5 1.97 39.25 -41.28
N PRO A 6 2.54 40.47 -41.42
CA PRO A 6 2.75 41.36 -40.29
C PRO A 6 1.43 42.03 -39.85
N THR A 7 1.00 41.76 -38.61
CA THR A 7 -0.10 42.46 -37.97
C THR A 7 0.22 43.95 -37.85
N ARG A 8 -0.69 44.83 -38.31
CA ARG A 8 -0.59 46.28 -38.07
C ARG A 8 -0.72 46.57 -36.57
N SER A 9 0.39 46.92 -35.92
CA SER A 9 0.35 47.60 -34.63
C SER A 9 -0.40 48.93 -34.76
N ALA A 10 -1.43 49.13 -33.95
CA ALA A 10 -2.09 50.43 -33.87
C ALA A 10 -1.13 51.44 -33.24
N THR A 11 -0.75 52.47 -34.00
CA THR A 11 0.10 53.55 -33.50
C THR A 11 -0.66 54.35 -32.45
N THR A 12 -0.25 54.25 -31.18
CA THR A 12 -0.71 55.14 -30.11
C THR A 12 -0.42 56.58 -30.51
N ALA A 13 -1.47 57.37 -30.70
CA ALA A 13 -1.35 58.77 -31.08
C ALA A 13 -0.86 59.59 -29.87
N THR A 14 0.45 59.78 -29.78
CA THR A 14 1.04 60.77 -28.86
C THR A 14 0.54 62.15 -29.26
N ARG A 15 -0.52 62.65 -28.58
CA ARG A 15 -0.99 64.04 -28.74
C ARG A 15 0.15 64.98 -28.31
N SER A 16 0.92 65.45 -29.30
CA SER A 16 1.94 66.47 -29.08
C SER A 16 1.25 67.75 -28.63
N SER A 17 1.61 68.27 -27.46
CA SER A 17 1.07 69.52 -26.92
C SER A 17 1.72 70.73 -27.60
N THR A 18 1.37 70.97 -28.87
CA THR A 18 1.66 72.25 -29.54
C THR A 18 0.74 73.32 -28.95
N LEU A 19 1.20 73.96 -27.87
CA LEU A 19 0.59 75.19 -27.36
C LEU A 19 0.71 76.27 -28.44
N SER A 20 -0.43 76.58 -29.06
CA SER A 20 -0.56 77.78 -29.89
C SER A 20 -0.88 78.94 -28.95
N ASP A 21 0.10 79.80 -28.71
CA ASP A 21 0.02 80.97 -27.80
C ASP A 21 -1.01 82.04 -28.23
N ASP A 22 -1.70 81.82 -29.35
CA ASP A 22 -2.63 82.75 -30.02
C ASP A 22 -4.11 82.53 -29.62
N ASP A 23 -4.47 81.40 -29.00
CA ASP A 23 -5.83 81.15 -28.50
C ASP A 23 -5.93 81.43 -26.99
N ALA A 24 -6.72 82.44 -26.63
CA ALA A 24 -6.93 82.89 -25.25
C ALA A 24 -7.77 81.91 -24.40
N ILE A 25 -8.26 80.80 -24.96
CA ILE A 25 -9.10 79.81 -24.27
C ILE A 25 -8.53 78.39 -24.46
N PRO A 26 -7.74 77.85 -23.50
CA PRO A 26 -7.13 76.53 -23.64
C PRO A 26 -8.12 75.37 -23.80
N ASP A 27 -7.85 74.49 -24.76
CA ASP A 27 -8.75 73.40 -25.19
C ASP A 27 -8.72 72.14 -24.27
N GLU A 28 -8.37 72.31 -22.99
CA GLU A 28 -8.33 71.22 -21.99
C GLU A 28 -9.73 70.72 -21.59
N ASN A 29 -10.29 69.85 -22.43
CA ASN A 29 -11.62 69.30 -22.26
C ASN A 29 -11.68 68.23 -21.15
N THR A 30 -11.82 68.65 -19.88
CA THR A 30 -11.90 67.73 -18.72
C THR A 30 -13.11 66.78 -18.75
N SER A 31 -14.08 67.00 -19.65
CA SER A 31 -15.14 66.03 -19.94
C SER A 31 -14.61 64.76 -20.59
N GLU A 32 -13.60 64.84 -21.47
CA GLU A 32 -12.96 63.65 -22.08
C GLU A 32 -12.30 62.78 -21.02
N THR A 33 -11.48 63.39 -20.14
CA THR A 33 -10.83 62.74 -19.01
C THR A 33 -11.82 62.00 -18.11
N THR A 34 -12.96 62.63 -17.81
CA THR A 34 -14.02 62.03 -16.98
C THR A 34 -14.66 60.80 -17.64
N LYS A 35 -14.93 60.86 -18.95
CA LYS A 35 -15.51 59.74 -19.72
C LYS A 35 -14.55 58.55 -19.73
N LEU A 36 -13.27 58.79 -20.03
CA LEU A 36 -12.22 57.77 -20.07
C LEU A 36 -12.10 57.00 -18.74
N PHE A 37 -12.20 57.69 -17.59
CA PHE A 37 -12.18 57.04 -16.29
C PHE A 37 -13.44 56.22 -15.98
N SER A 38 -14.64 56.64 -16.43
CA SER A 38 -15.86 55.83 -16.30
C SER A 38 -15.79 54.59 -17.21
N GLU A 39 -15.25 54.70 -18.42
CA GLU A 39 -15.01 53.56 -19.32
C GLU A 39 -14.02 52.56 -18.71
N ARG A 40 -12.93 53.05 -18.11
CA ARG A 40 -11.95 52.22 -17.38
C ARG A 40 -12.57 51.52 -16.16
N LEU A 41 -13.45 52.17 -15.41
CA LEU A 41 -14.19 51.53 -14.31
C LEU A 41 -15.22 50.51 -14.80
N ARG A 42 -15.86 50.72 -15.95
CA ARG A 42 -16.75 49.72 -16.58
C ARG A 42 -15.98 48.49 -17.03
N ALA A 43 -14.77 48.65 -17.57
CA ALA A 43 -13.89 47.53 -17.90
C ALA A 43 -13.51 46.73 -16.63
N TRP A 44 -13.07 47.41 -15.56
CA TRP A 44 -12.78 46.75 -14.27
C TRP A 44 -13.99 46.06 -13.65
N LYS A 45 -15.18 46.67 -13.75
CA LYS A 45 -16.45 46.08 -13.31
C LYS A 45 -16.75 44.77 -14.05
N HIS A 46 -16.54 44.72 -15.36
CA HIS A 46 -16.71 43.48 -16.13
C HIS A 46 -15.67 42.42 -15.75
N ALA A 47 -14.41 42.80 -15.54
CA ALA A 47 -13.36 41.89 -15.06
C ALA A 47 -13.71 41.28 -13.68
N CYS A 48 -14.25 42.07 -12.75
CA CYS A 48 -14.73 41.56 -11.47
C CYS A 48 -15.89 40.56 -11.65
N GLY A 49 -16.84 40.85 -12.54
CA GLY A 49 -17.94 39.94 -12.87
C GLY A 49 -17.46 38.61 -13.45
N TYR A 50 -16.49 38.62 -14.35
CA TYR A 50 -15.90 37.38 -14.91
C TYR A 50 -15.18 36.55 -13.85
N LEU A 51 -14.53 37.18 -12.87
CA LEU A 51 -13.92 36.50 -11.73
C LEU A 51 -15.00 35.89 -10.82
N GLU A 52 -16.06 36.63 -10.48
CA GLU A 52 -17.20 36.06 -9.75
C GLU A 52 -17.80 34.84 -10.46
N ASP A 53 -18.07 34.94 -11.77
CA ASP A 53 -18.69 33.87 -12.55
C ASP A 53 -17.78 32.62 -12.63
N TYR A 54 -16.47 32.80 -12.73
CA TYR A 54 -15.49 31.70 -12.68
C TYR A 54 -15.46 31.02 -11.30
N ILE A 55 -15.48 31.78 -10.20
CA ILE A 55 -15.56 31.22 -8.84
C ILE A 55 -16.92 30.52 -8.63
N LYS A 56 -18.03 31.12 -9.09
CA LYS A 56 -19.40 30.54 -9.06
C LYS A 56 -19.51 29.26 -9.90
N ALA A 57 -18.80 29.15 -11.02
CA ALA A 57 -18.73 27.92 -11.81
C ALA A 57 -17.91 26.84 -11.10
N THR A 58 -16.77 27.22 -10.53
CA THR A 58 -15.88 26.29 -9.80
C THR A 58 -16.54 25.76 -8.51
N GLU A 59 -17.28 26.59 -7.77
CA GLU A 59 -18.07 26.19 -6.61
C GLU A 59 -19.10 25.10 -6.96
N LYS A 60 -19.87 25.32 -8.04
CA LYS A 60 -20.86 24.35 -8.53
C LYS A 60 -20.20 23.04 -8.98
N MET A 61 -19.05 23.10 -9.65
CA MET A 61 -18.27 21.93 -10.04
C MET A 61 -17.78 21.13 -8.83
N GLN A 62 -17.21 21.80 -7.82
CA GLN A 62 -16.76 21.18 -6.58
C GLN A 62 -17.92 20.51 -5.81
N HIS A 63 -19.07 21.19 -5.71
CA HIS A 63 -20.28 20.63 -5.10
C HIS A 63 -20.86 19.45 -5.91
N ALA A 64 -20.75 19.46 -7.23
CA ALA A 64 -21.13 18.33 -8.08
C ALA A 64 -20.19 17.13 -7.87
N HIS A 65 -18.86 17.33 -7.87
CA HIS A 65 -17.88 16.28 -7.57
C HIS A 65 -18.16 15.62 -6.21
N GLY A 66 -18.46 16.40 -5.17
CA GLY A 66 -18.86 15.87 -3.86
C GLY A 66 -19.99 14.84 -3.95
N LYS A 67 -21.05 15.16 -4.70
CA LYS A 67 -22.21 14.27 -4.91
C LYS A 67 -21.89 13.04 -5.75
N GLU A 68 -21.07 13.17 -6.80
CA GLU A 68 -20.69 12.02 -7.61
C GLU A 68 -19.77 11.06 -6.84
N TYR A 69 -18.82 11.57 -6.04
CA TYR A 69 -18.02 10.74 -5.14
C TYR A 69 -18.87 10.08 -4.03
N GLU A 70 -19.96 10.71 -3.58
CA GLU A 70 -20.92 10.08 -2.66
C GLU A 70 -21.65 8.89 -3.32
N LYS A 71 -21.93 8.94 -4.63
CA LYS A 71 -22.46 7.79 -5.38
C LYS A 71 -21.40 6.70 -5.56
N VAL A 72 -20.15 7.07 -5.86
CA VAL A 72 -19.03 6.11 -5.96
C VAL A 72 -18.86 5.37 -4.63
N LEU A 73 -18.91 6.06 -3.49
CA LEU A 73 -18.86 5.43 -2.16
C LEU A 73 -20.00 4.41 -1.96
N LYS A 74 -21.21 4.69 -2.47
CA LYS A 74 -22.37 3.79 -2.37
C LYS A 74 -22.25 2.52 -3.23
N THR A 75 -21.27 2.44 -4.15
CA THR A 75 -20.97 1.19 -4.85
C THR A 75 -20.32 0.14 -3.94
N VAL A 76 -19.58 0.57 -2.91
CA VAL A 76 -18.89 -0.30 -1.94
C VAL A 76 -19.56 -0.31 -0.55
N SER A 77 -20.67 0.41 -0.36
CA SER A 77 -21.39 0.47 0.92
C SER A 77 -22.37 -0.68 1.15
N HIS A 78 -22.42 -1.66 0.24
CA HIS A 78 -23.15 -2.90 0.43
C HIS A 78 -22.15 -3.93 0.97
N PRO A 79 -22.38 -4.53 2.15
CA PRO A 79 -21.54 -5.63 2.63
C PRO A 79 -21.43 -6.72 1.56
N LEU A 80 -20.25 -7.32 1.38
CA LEU A 80 -20.13 -8.47 0.49
C LEU A 80 -21.12 -9.55 0.96
N LYS A 81 -21.80 -10.19 0.01
CA LYS A 81 -22.75 -11.27 0.29
C LYS A 81 -22.04 -12.48 0.90
N GLU A 82 -20.81 -12.72 0.45
CA GLU A 82 -19.84 -13.66 1.00
C GLU A 82 -18.94 -12.97 2.05
N GLY A 83 -19.49 -12.00 2.78
CA GLY A 83 -18.75 -11.05 3.63
C GLY A 83 -18.06 -11.66 4.85
N ASP A 84 -18.59 -12.77 5.38
CA ASP A 84 -18.03 -13.49 6.54
C ASP A 84 -16.63 -14.09 6.28
N HIS A 85 -16.20 -14.13 5.02
CA HIS A 85 -14.88 -14.58 4.59
C HIS A 85 -13.79 -13.49 4.69
N PHE A 86 -14.15 -12.21 4.89
CA PHE A 86 -13.25 -11.06 4.78
C PHE A 86 -13.34 -10.12 6.00
N ASP A 87 -12.35 -9.25 6.22
CA ASP A 87 -12.48 -8.10 7.12
C ASP A 87 -13.08 -6.88 6.39
N GLN A 88 -13.93 -6.08 7.06
CA GLN A 88 -14.67 -4.97 6.44
C GLN A 88 -14.46 -3.64 7.17
N GLN A 89 -13.84 -2.67 6.49
CA GLN A 89 -13.68 -1.28 6.96
C GLN A 89 -14.18 -0.28 5.91
N ALA A 90 -14.82 0.80 6.35
CA ALA A 90 -15.47 1.78 5.48
C ALA A 90 -14.56 3.00 5.18
N GLY A 91 -14.44 3.35 3.90
CA GLY A 91 -13.82 4.61 3.46
C GLY A 91 -14.83 5.78 3.32
N GLY A 92 -14.35 6.99 3.00
CA GLY A 92 -15.26 8.12 2.75
C GLY A 92 -14.69 9.53 2.53
N GLY A 93 -13.37 9.73 2.47
CA GLY A 93 -12.76 11.07 2.53
C GLY A 93 -13.06 12.02 1.35
N ILE A 94 -13.12 11.51 0.12
CA ILE A 94 -13.06 12.36 -1.10
C ILE A 94 -14.31 13.23 -1.27
N ALA A 95 -15.51 12.68 -1.07
CA ALA A 95 -16.78 13.41 -1.19
C ALA A 95 -16.87 14.61 -0.23
N ASN A 96 -16.36 14.44 0.99
CA ASN A 96 -16.33 15.48 2.02
C ASN A 96 -15.35 16.61 1.68
N SER A 97 -14.16 16.29 1.14
CA SER A 97 -13.16 17.30 0.72
C SER A 97 -13.71 18.22 -0.38
N HIS A 98 -14.32 17.66 -1.43
CA HIS A 98 -14.99 18.44 -2.48
C HIS A 98 -16.15 19.30 -1.95
N THR A 99 -16.97 18.74 -1.06
CA THR A 99 -18.11 19.45 -0.46
C THR A 99 -17.67 20.62 0.42
N GLU A 100 -16.61 20.46 1.22
CA GLU A 100 -16.07 21.55 2.04
C GLU A 100 -15.39 22.63 1.17
N THR A 101 -14.67 22.21 0.13
CA THR A 101 -14.06 23.12 -0.85
C THR A 101 -15.10 24.03 -1.49
N ALA A 102 -16.27 23.50 -1.87
CA ALA A 102 -17.38 24.29 -2.39
C ALA A 102 -17.90 25.33 -1.36
N LYS A 103 -18.02 24.97 -0.07
CA LYS A 103 -18.43 25.92 0.99
C LYS A 103 -17.44 27.07 1.12
N ILE A 104 -16.13 26.80 1.10
CA ILE A 104 -15.08 27.82 1.25
C ILE A 104 -15.06 28.75 0.02
N LEU A 105 -15.19 28.20 -1.20
CA LEU A 105 -15.33 29.00 -2.42
C LEU A 105 -16.54 29.94 -2.34
N LYS A 106 -17.68 29.45 -1.84
CA LYS A 106 -18.93 30.21 -1.70
C LYS A 106 -18.89 31.27 -0.59
N GLY A 107 -18.37 30.91 0.58
CA GLY A 107 -18.47 31.69 1.81
C GLY A 107 -17.27 32.60 2.11
N THR A 108 -16.12 32.32 1.50
CA THR A 108 -14.88 33.08 1.75
C THR A 108 -14.35 33.74 0.48
N ILE A 109 -14.20 32.98 -0.62
CA ILE A 109 -13.54 33.47 -1.83
C ILE A 109 -14.44 34.39 -2.65
N LEU A 110 -15.66 33.94 -2.98
CA LEU A 110 -16.61 34.72 -3.78
C LEU A 110 -16.94 36.11 -3.18
N PRO A 111 -17.20 36.26 -1.86
CA PRO A 111 -17.50 37.57 -1.26
C PRO A 111 -16.38 38.61 -1.38
N LEU A 112 -15.13 38.22 -1.64
CA LEU A 112 -14.04 39.17 -1.93
C LEU A 112 -14.29 39.88 -3.27
N PHE A 113 -14.64 39.12 -4.31
CA PHE A 113 -14.90 39.64 -5.64
C PHE A 113 -16.25 40.39 -5.73
N GLU A 114 -17.29 39.90 -5.06
CA GLU A 114 -18.60 40.59 -4.99
C GLU A 114 -18.50 41.94 -4.24
N ARG A 115 -17.65 42.01 -3.20
CA ARG A 115 -17.33 43.28 -2.54
C ARG A 115 -16.57 44.21 -3.48
N LEU A 116 -15.52 43.73 -4.14
CA LEU A 116 -14.72 44.53 -5.07
C LEU A 116 -15.55 45.10 -6.23
N HIS A 117 -16.43 44.29 -6.82
CA HIS A 117 -17.39 44.74 -7.85
C HIS A 117 -18.31 45.85 -7.30
N THR A 118 -18.76 45.72 -6.05
CA THR A 118 -19.57 46.74 -5.37
C THR A 118 -18.78 48.03 -5.14
N GLU A 119 -17.51 47.95 -4.76
CA GLU A 119 -16.60 49.10 -4.60
C GLU A 119 -16.34 49.82 -5.94
N VAL A 120 -16.04 49.08 -7.02
CA VAL A 120 -15.88 49.65 -8.37
C VAL A 120 -17.15 50.36 -8.84
N LYS A 121 -18.32 49.76 -8.58
CA LYS A 121 -19.65 50.34 -8.86
C LYS A 121 -20.00 51.54 -7.98
N ALA A 122 -19.36 51.69 -6.81
CA ALA A 122 -19.44 52.90 -6.00
C ALA A 122 -18.52 54.00 -6.57
N LYS A 123 -17.28 53.67 -6.96
CA LYS A 123 -16.31 54.62 -7.51
C LYS A 123 -16.75 55.26 -8.83
N ASP A 124 -17.40 54.50 -9.72
CA ASP A 124 -18.00 55.05 -10.96
C ASP A 124 -19.10 56.08 -10.65
N LYS A 125 -19.94 55.83 -9.64
CA LYS A 125 -20.97 56.78 -9.18
C LYS A 125 -20.37 58.01 -8.48
N GLU A 126 -19.25 57.86 -7.79
CA GLU A 126 -18.49 58.96 -7.17
C GLU A 126 -17.94 59.89 -8.26
N LEU A 127 -17.21 59.32 -9.22
CA LEU A 127 -16.63 60.02 -10.38
C LEU A 127 -17.69 60.84 -11.15
N ILE A 128 -18.79 60.20 -11.54
CA ILE A 128 -19.88 60.83 -12.33
C ILE A 128 -20.53 61.98 -11.55
N LYS A 129 -20.63 61.89 -10.22
CA LYS A 129 -21.21 62.95 -9.37
C LYS A 129 -20.25 64.10 -9.06
N GLY A 130 -18.95 63.82 -8.97
CA GLY A 130 -17.93 64.80 -8.63
C GLY A 130 -17.56 65.69 -9.82
N ALA A 131 -17.08 65.07 -10.91
CA ALA A 131 -16.42 65.77 -12.00
C ALA A 131 -17.32 66.74 -12.80
N GLY A 132 -18.64 66.55 -12.77
CA GLY A 132 -19.60 67.40 -13.49
C GLY A 132 -19.83 68.81 -12.91
N LYS A 133 -19.08 69.22 -11.88
CA LYS A 133 -19.20 70.55 -11.23
C LYS A 133 -18.20 71.58 -11.76
N GLY A 134 -16.90 71.27 -11.74
CA GLY A 134 -15.83 72.20 -12.10
C GLY A 134 -15.96 72.73 -13.54
N GLY A 135 -16.18 71.83 -14.50
CA GLY A 135 -16.40 72.21 -15.92
C GLY A 135 -17.51 73.25 -16.10
N LYS A 136 -18.64 73.13 -15.38
CA LYS A 136 -19.75 74.10 -15.48
C LYS A 136 -19.42 75.49 -14.92
N ALA A 137 -18.48 75.58 -13.97
CA ALA A 137 -17.97 76.87 -13.50
C ALA A 137 -17.06 77.50 -14.55
N VAL A 138 -16.17 76.71 -15.16
CA VAL A 138 -15.30 77.09 -16.29
C VAL A 138 -16.13 77.55 -17.50
N ASP A 139 -17.10 76.76 -17.97
CA ASP A 139 -17.99 77.09 -19.09
C ASP A 139 -18.68 78.45 -18.88
N LYS A 140 -19.18 78.68 -17.67
CA LYS A 140 -19.85 79.93 -17.29
C LYS A 140 -18.85 81.11 -17.24
N ALA A 141 -17.64 80.90 -16.74
CA ALA A 141 -16.60 81.91 -16.71
C ALA A 141 -16.17 82.29 -18.13
N ARG A 142 -15.80 81.31 -18.97
CA ARG A 142 -15.50 81.46 -20.41
C ARG A 142 -16.58 82.26 -21.14
N THR A 143 -17.84 81.85 -21.02
CA THR A 143 -19.00 82.55 -21.61
C THR A 143 -19.13 84.01 -21.14
N THR A 144 -18.71 84.31 -19.91
CA THR A 144 -18.81 85.67 -19.32
C THR A 144 -17.62 86.55 -19.74
N THR A 145 -16.41 85.99 -19.86
CA THR A 145 -15.24 86.66 -20.41
C THR A 145 -15.44 86.98 -21.89
N GLN A 146 -15.83 85.98 -22.70
CA GLN A 146 -16.02 86.09 -24.14
C GLN A 146 -16.97 87.25 -24.51
N LYS A 147 -18.12 87.34 -23.82
CA LYS A 147 -19.07 88.45 -24.02
C LYS A 147 -18.52 89.84 -23.71
N HIS A 148 -17.49 89.96 -22.86
CA HIS A 148 -16.82 91.23 -22.60
C HIS A 148 -15.67 91.50 -23.59
N ILE A 149 -15.05 90.46 -24.15
CA ILE A 149 -14.10 90.60 -25.28
C ILE A 149 -14.87 91.09 -26.53
N GLU A 150 -16.05 90.51 -26.80
CA GLU A 150 -16.96 90.96 -27.86
C GLU A 150 -17.43 92.40 -27.64
N LEU A 151 -17.78 92.78 -26.41
CA LEU A 151 -18.12 94.17 -26.06
C LEU A 151 -16.92 95.12 -26.28
N LEU A 152 -15.71 94.72 -25.90
CA LEU A 152 -14.50 95.51 -26.13
C LEU A 152 -14.23 95.71 -27.63
N ALA A 153 -14.40 94.67 -28.44
CA ALA A 153 -14.24 94.74 -29.90
C ALA A 153 -15.29 95.68 -30.54
N GLN A 154 -16.54 95.65 -30.07
CA GLN A 154 -17.59 96.56 -30.53
C GLN A 154 -17.27 98.01 -30.18
N HIS A 155 -16.83 98.28 -28.94
CA HIS A 155 -16.59 99.64 -28.45
C HIS A 155 -15.27 100.25 -28.97
N THR A 156 -14.24 99.45 -29.23
CA THR A 156 -13.03 99.91 -29.93
C THR A 156 -13.32 100.30 -31.38
N ALA A 157 -14.03 99.47 -32.14
CA ALA A 157 -14.48 99.83 -33.49
C ALA A 157 -15.40 101.07 -33.52
N ALA A 158 -16.25 101.23 -32.50
CA ALA A 158 -17.08 102.44 -32.34
C ALA A 158 -16.24 103.70 -32.03
N PHE A 159 -15.19 103.58 -31.21
CA PHE A 159 -14.27 104.68 -30.90
C PHE A 159 -13.59 105.22 -32.17
N ASP A 160 -13.01 104.33 -32.99
CA ASP A 160 -12.33 104.71 -34.23
C ASP A 160 -13.29 105.35 -35.25
N SER A 161 -14.47 104.73 -35.45
CA SER A 161 -15.46 105.20 -36.44
C SER A 161 -16.18 106.51 -36.05
N THR A 162 -16.23 106.87 -34.77
CA THR A 162 -16.87 108.11 -34.29
C THR A 162 -15.91 109.27 -34.08
N GLY A 163 -14.61 109.06 -34.27
CA GLY A 163 -13.58 110.06 -33.93
C GLY A 163 -13.43 110.27 -32.42
N GLY A 164 -13.49 109.19 -31.64
CA GLY A 164 -13.29 109.19 -30.19
C GLY A 164 -14.49 109.64 -29.34
N LYS A 165 -15.71 109.68 -29.90
CA LYS A 165 -16.91 110.18 -29.22
C LYS A 165 -17.69 109.06 -28.52
N VAL A 166 -17.15 108.57 -27.41
CA VAL A 166 -17.77 107.55 -26.53
C VAL A 166 -18.28 108.17 -25.22
N THR A 167 -19.21 107.49 -24.53
CA THR A 167 -19.59 107.87 -23.15
C THR A 167 -18.59 107.29 -22.14
N ALA A 168 -18.57 107.83 -20.91
CA ALA A 168 -17.67 107.35 -19.87
C ALA A 168 -17.96 105.91 -19.36
N HIS A 169 -19.14 105.36 -19.64
CA HIS A 169 -19.45 103.94 -19.43
C HIS A 169 -18.91 103.06 -20.56
N ASP A 170 -18.93 103.62 -21.77
CA ASP A 170 -18.66 102.93 -23.03
C ASP A 170 -17.20 103.05 -23.48
N ASP A 171 -16.35 103.62 -22.62
CA ASP A 171 -14.92 103.82 -22.79
C ASP A 171 -14.18 102.47 -22.92
N PRO A 172 -13.48 102.20 -24.04
CA PRO A 172 -12.72 100.97 -24.25
C PRO A 172 -11.72 100.62 -23.14
N TYR A 173 -11.10 101.60 -22.48
CA TYR A 173 -10.17 101.35 -21.38
C TYR A 173 -10.88 100.79 -20.13
N ILE A 174 -12.08 101.30 -19.83
CA ILE A 174 -12.91 100.78 -18.73
C ILE A 174 -13.38 99.36 -19.06
N ILE A 175 -13.81 99.11 -20.29
CA ILE A 175 -14.25 97.79 -20.75
C ILE A 175 -13.07 96.79 -20.74
N GLN A 176 -11.87 97.20 -21.17
CA GLN A 176 -10.65 96.38 -21.14
C GLN A 176 -10.27 95.97 -19.70
N ARG A 177 -10.39 96.89 -18.73
CA ARG A 177 -10.22 96.53 -17.30
C ARG A 177 -11.28 95.54 -16.83
N GLY A 178 -12.51 95.63 -17.35
CA GLY A 178 -13.57 94.63 -17.16
C GLY A 178 -13.23 93.25 -17.75
N VAL A 179 -12.64 93.19 -18.95
CA VAL A 179 -12.11 91.95 -19.56
C VAL A 179 -11.03 91.34 -18.67
N ASN A 180 -10.02 92.11 -18.27
CA ASN A 180 -8.91 91.64 -17.44
C ASN A 180 -9.39 91.07 -16.10
N HIS A 181 -10.39 91.70 -15.46
CA HIS A 181 -11.01 91.17 -14.24
C HIS A 181 -11.70 89.81 -14.46
N ARG A 182 -12.43 89.65 -15.57
CA ARG A 182 -13.15 88.40 -15.89
C ARG A 182 -12.22 87.28 -16.33
N LEU A 183 -11.21 87.58 -17.14
CA LEU A 183 -10.18 86.65 -17.57
C LEU A 183 -9.39 86.10 -16.37
N ASN A 184 -8.99 86.96 -15.42
CA ASN A 184 -8.38 86.53 -14.16
C ASN A 184 -9.30 85.55 -13.38
N ARG A 185 -10.62 85.83 -13.32
CA ARG A 185 -11.55 84.88 -12.68
C ARG A 185 -11.67 83.57 -13.47
N GLN A 186 -11.75 83.61 -14.80
CA GLN A 186 -11.77 82.40 -15.62
C GLN A 186 -10.54 81.53 -15.34
N ILE A 187 -9.34 82.12 -15.34
CA ILE A 187 -8.08 81.44 -15.02
C ILE A 187 -8.12 80.81 -13.62
N GLN A 188 -8.77 81.44 -12.63
CA GLN A 188 -8.93 80.86 -11.29
C GLN A 188 -9.87 79.64 -11.28
N GLU A 189 -11.02 79.72 -11.95
CA GLU A 189 -11.98 78.61 -12.05
C GLU A 189 -11.40 77.44 -12.87
N GLU A 190 -10.60 77.73 -13.92
CA GLU A 190 -9.86 76.76 -14.73
C GLU A 190 -8.77 76.05 -13.94
N ASN A 191 -7.93 76.79 -13.20
CA ASN A 191 -6.90 76.21 -12.33
C ASN A 191 -7.52 75.35 -11.20
N ALA A 192 -8.64 75.77 -10.62
CA ALA A 192 -9.38 74.97 -9.64
C ALA A 192 -9.87 73.64 -10.25
N ASN A 193 -10.54 73.71 -11.42
CA ASN A 193 -11.01 72.52 -12.16
C ASN A 193 -9.85 71.59 -12.56
N ARG A 194 -8.69 72.14 -12.94
CA ARG A 194 -7.46 71.37 -13.21
C ARG A 194 -6.95 70.66 -11.96
N GLN A 195 -6.88 71.34 -10.82
CA GLN A 195 -6.43 70.79 -9.55
C GLN A 195 -7.38 69.70 -9.01
N ASP A 196 -8.69 69.85 -9.23
CA ASP A 196 -9.69 68.81 -8.93
C ASP A 196 -9.51 67.58 -9.82
N MET A 197 -9.23 67.75 -11.12
CA MET A 197 -8.94 66.62 -12.02
C MET A 197 -7.66 65.88 -11.64
N ILE A 198 -6.61 66.57 -11.19
CA ILE A 198 -5.38 65.94 -10.68
C ILE A 198 -5.67 65.11 -9.41
N GLN A 199 -6.53 65.60 -8.51
CA GLN A 199 -6.98 64.82 -7.35
C GLN A 199 -7.79 63.58 -7.76
N VAL A 200 -8.67 63.69 -8.76
CA VAL A 200 -9.40 62.54 -9.33
C VAL A 200 -8.45 61.52 -9.95
N GLN A 201 -7.43 61.95 -10.70
CA GLN A 201 -6.41 61.07 -11.28
C GLN A 201 -5.63 60.30 -10.20
N ASN A 202 -5.19 60.99 -9.14
CA ASN A 202 -4.47 60.37 -8.02
C ASN A 202 -5.36 59.38 -7.24
N SER A 203 -6.61 59.76 -6.96
CA SER A 203 -7.62 58.90 -6.33
C SER A 203 -7.90 57.64 -7.17
N PHE A 204 -7.95 57.78 -8.50
CA PHE A 204 -8.09 56.66 -9.43
C PHE A 204 -6.88 55.72 -9.38
N SER A 205 -5.66 56.27 -9.45
CA SER A 205 -4.43 55.46 -9.44
C SER A 205 -4.27 54.64 -8.15
N GLN A 206 -4.67 55.19 -7.00
CA GLN A 206 -4.69 54.46 -5.73
C GLN A 206 -5.77 53.37 -5.71
N PHE A 207 -6.97 53.68 -6.23
CA PHE A 207 -8.06 52.71 -6.30
C PHE A 207 -7.75 51.55 -7.26
N GLU A 208 -7.09 51.79 -8.39
CA GLU A 208 -6.70 50.74 -9.33
C GLU A 208 -5.60 49.82 -8.76
N ALA A 209 -4.69 50.35 -7.94
CA ALA A 209 -3.75 49.53 -7.17
C ALA A 209 -4.48 48.62 -6.16
N HIS A 210 -5.49 49.14 -5.45
CA HIS A 210 -6.36 48.35 -4.55
C HIS A 210 -7.16 47.26 -5.27
N ILE A 211 -7.67 47.54 -6.49
CA ILE A 211 -8.31 46.51 -7.34
C ILE A 211 -7.32 45.37 -7.61
N LEU A 212 -6.11 45.69 -8.08
CA LEU A 212 -5.09 44.69 -8.40
C LEU A 212 -4.67 43.87 -7.18
N GLN A 213 -4.44 44.50 -6.03
CA GLN A 213 -4.12 43.83 -4.78
C GLN A 213 -5.24 42.90 -4.30
N THR A 214 -6.49 43.34 -4.40
CA THR A 214 -7.66 42.53 -4.02
C THR A 214 -7.84 41.32 -4.95
N VAL A 215 -7.63 41.49 -6.26
CA VAL A 215 -7.66 40.39 -7.23
C VAL A 215 -6.52 39.39 -6.98
N GLN A 216 -5.29 39.86 -6.76
CA GLN A 216 -4.15 39.02 -6.42
C GLN A 216 -4.40 38.19 -5.16
N HIS A 217 -4.89 38.83 -4.09
CA HIS A 217 -5.20 38.15 -2.84
C HIS A 217 -6.33 37.13 -2.97
N GLY A 218 -7.42 37.47 -3.69
CA GLY A 218 -8.53 36.54 -3.93
C GLY A 218 -8.12 35.33 -4.78
N LEU A 219 -7.23 35.50 -5.76
CA LEU A 219 -6.70 34.42 -6.59
C LEU A 219 -5.68 33.54 -5.85
N ASP A 220 -4.86 34.10 -4.96
CA ASP A 220 -3.99 33.33 -4.07
C ASP A 220 -4.80 32.46 -3.10
N GLN A 221 -5.78 33.03 -2.38
CA GLN A 221 -6.67 32.24 -1.52
C GLN A 221 -7.41 31.16 -2.31
N PHE A 222 -7.90 31.46 -3.52
CA PHE A 222 -8.52 30.48 -4.41
C PHE A 222 -7.56 29.32 -4.72
N ASN A 223 -6.33 29.62 -5.13
CA ASN A 223 -5.29 28.64 -5.45
C ASN A 223 -4.96 27.74 -4.23
N GLN A 224 -4.83 28.33 -3.03
CA GLN A 224 -4.61 27.56 -1.80
C GLN A 224 -5.77 26.59 -1.52
N VAL A 225 -7.03 27.03 -1.71
CA VAL A 225 -8.23 26.22 -1.48
C VAL A 225 -8.34 25.06 -2.46
N VAL A 226 -8.21 25.31 -3.77
CA VAL A 226 -8.34 24.23 -4.78
C VAL A 226 -7.09 23.33 -4.83
N GLY A 227 -5.90 23.87 -4.60
CA GLY A 227 -4.65 23.10 -4.51
C GLY A 227 -4.65 22.14 -3.32
N LYS A 228 -5.15 22.58 -2.15
CA LYS A 228 -5.34 21.70 -0.98
C LYS A 228 -6.32 20.56 -1.28
N GLN A 229 -7.41 20.83 -1.98
CA GLN A 229 -8.37 19.79 -2.38
C GLN A 229 -7.70 18.76 -3.31
N ALA A 230 -6.95 19.21 -4.32
CA ALA A 230 -6.26 18.33 -5.26
C ALA A 230 -5.24 17.42 -4.55
N GLU A 231 -4.42 17.98 -3.65
CA GLU A 231 -3.46 17.19 -2.87
C GLU A 231 -4.15 16.22 -1.89
N GLN A 232 -5.27 16.61 -1.25
CA GLN A 232 -6.06 15.67 -0.43
C GLN A 232 -6.58 14.48 -1.24
N THR A 233 -7.09 14.71 -2.45
CA THR A 233 -7.55 13.62 -3.34
C THR A 233 -6.39 12.71 -3.75
N LYS A 234 -5.22 13.29 -4.07
CA LYS A 234 -3.98 12.54 -4.38
C LYS A 234 -3.52 11.68 -3.19
N LEU A 235 -3.52 12.23 -1.97
CA LEU A 235 -3.18 11.50 -0.75
C LEU A 235 -4.15 10.34 -0.51
N MET A 236 -5.47 10.54 -0.65
CA MET A 236 -6.47 9.47 -0.49
C MET A 236 -6.25 8.29 -1.45
N TYR A 237 -5.85 8.54 -2.70
CA TYR A 237 -5.51 7.46 -3.65
C TYR A 237 -4.18 6.77 -3.29
N GLY A 238 -3.22 7.52 -2.74
CA GLY A 238 -2.00 6.97 -2.15
C GLY A 238 -2.31 6.05 -0.97
N ASP A 239 -3.13 6.49 -0.02
CA ASP A 239 -3.54 5.71 1.16
C ASP A 239 -4.33 4.45 0.79
N MET A 240 -5.22 4.53 -0.22
CA MET A 240 -5.91 3.36 -0.77
C MET A 240 -4.92 2.32 -1.29
N THR A 241 -3.92 2.76 -2.07
CA THR A 241 -2.88 1.90 -2.64
C THR A 241 -1.99 1.30 -1.54
N ALA A 242 -1.54 2.12 -0.59
CA ALA A 242 -0.68 1.72 0.52
C ALA A 242 -1.41 0.79 1.51
N THR A 243 -2.72 0.93 1.66
CA THR A 243 -3.55 0.02 2.47
C THR A 243 -3.62 -1.37 1.82
N ALA A 244 -3.91 -1.44 0.51
CA ALA A 244 -3.91 -2.69 -0.22
C ALA A 244 -2.53 -3.37 -0.22
N GLN A 245 -1.46 -2.61 -0.40
CA GLN A 245 -0.07 -3.11 -0.36
C GLN A 245 0.40 -3.55 1.04
N ARG A 246 -0.27 -3.12 2.12
CA ARG A 246 0.07 -3.51 3.49
C ARG A 246 -0.48 -4.88 3.88
N VAL A 247 -1.45 -5.41 3.14
CA VAL A 247 -2.06 -6.74 3.43
C VAL A 247 -1.05 -7.86 3.13
N PRO A 248 -0.64 -8.67 4.13
CA PRO A 248 0.23 -9.82 3.89
C PRO A 248 -0.43 -10.85 2.96
N ALA A 249 0.34 -11.51 2.10
CA ALA A 249 -0.18 -12.48 1.13
C ALA A 249 -0.91 -13.68 1.76
N ASN A 250 -0.58 -14.00 3.02
CA ASN A 250 -1.22 -15.04 3.84
C ASN A 250 -2.40 -14.55 4.68
N PHE A 251 -2.71 -13.25 4.73
CA PHE A 251 -3.65 -12.65 5.70
C PHE A 251 -5.04 -13.32 5.72
N GLU A 252 -5.72 -13.40 4.58
CA GLU A 252 -7.04 -14.04 4.53
C GLU A 252 -6.97 -15.58 4.54
N TRP A 253 -5.83 -16.18 4.19
CA TRP A 253 -5.65 -17.64 4.35
C TRP A 253 -5.54 -18.01 5.82
N ASP A 254 -4.66 -17.35 6.57
CA ASP A 254 -4.50 -17.56 8.02
C ASP A 254 -5.78 -17.16 8.77
N GLY A 255 -6.46 -16.10 8.32
CA GLY A 255 -7.80 -15.73 8.76
C GLY A 255 -8.82 -16.85 8.52
N PHE A 256 -8.89 -17.40 7.30
CA PHE A 256 -9.76 -18.53 6.96
C PHE A 256 -9.45 -19.79 7.77
N VAL A 257 -8.17 -20.15 7.91
CA VAL A 257 -7.72 -21.30 8.70
C VAL A 257 -8.13 -21.14 10.17
N LYS A 258 -7.93 -19.94 10.75
CA LYS A 258 -8.34 -19.62 12.12
C LYS A 258 -9.86 -19.62 12.31
N ARG A 259 -10.62 -19.10 11.33
CA ARG A 259 -12.10 -19.12 11.32
C ARG A 259 -12.65 -20.57 11.25
N ASN A 260 -11.93 -21.50 10.62
CA ASN A 260 -12.39 -22.86 10.31
C ASN A 260 -11.55 -23.98 10.99
N SER A 261 -10.82 -23.69 12.06
CA SER A 261 -9.84 -24.61 12.67
C SER A 261 -10.44 -25.89 13.28
N ALA A 262 -11.77 -25.98 13.41
CA ALA A 262 -12.48 -27.18 13.84
C ALA A 262 -12.86 -28.14 12.68
N LEU A 263 -12.71 -27.69 11.42
CA LEU A 263 -13.05 -28.46 10.21
C LEU A 263 -11.81 -28.79 9.36
N LEU A 264 -10.79 -27.94 9.43
CA LEU A 264 -9.54 -28.12 8.68
C LEU A 264 -8.58 -29.04 9.44
N ILE A 265 -7.79 -29.81 8.69
CA ILE A 265 -6.75 -30.69 9.24
C ILE A 265 -5.57 -29.81 9.67
N ASP A 266 -5.19 -29.90 10.95
CA ASP A 266 -3.99 -29.26 11.50
C ASP A 266 -2.71 -29.89 10.89
N PRO A 267 -1.88 -29.14 10.14
CA PRO A 267 -0.64 -29.67 9.56
C PRO A 267 0.44 -30.02 10.59
N SER A 268 0.30 -29.55 11.83
CA SER A 268 1.20 -29.88 12.95
C SER A 268 0.74 -31.08 13.77
N ALA A 269 -0.45 -31.64 13.50
CA ALA A 269 -0.92 -32.85 14.15
C ALA A 269 0.03 -34.04 13.84
N PRO A 270 0.43 -34.83 14.85
CA PRO A 270 1.38 -35.92 14.64
C PRO A 270 0.78 -37.01 13.75
N LEU A 271 1.59 -37.52 12.81
CA LEU A 271 1.23 -38.67 12.01
C LEU A 271 0.86 -39.86 12.91
N ARG A 272 -0.30 -40.47 12.64
CA ARG A 272 -0.74 -41.65 13.39
C ARG A 272 0.20 -42.82 13.15
N SER A 273 0.74 -43.37 14.24
CA SER A 273 1.50 -44.62 14.26
C SER A 273 0.70 -45.76 14.88
N LEU A 274 1.17 -47.00 14.70
CA LEU A 274 0.64 -48.16 15.41
C LEU A 274 0.94 -48.09 16.92
N SER A 275 2.11 -47.58 17.32
CA SER A 275 2.45 -47.36 18.75
C SER A 275 1.55 -46.33 19.44
N THR A 276 0.99 -45.37 18.69
CA THR A 276 -0.01 -44.41 19.20
C THR A 276 -1.46 -44.86 18.98
N THR A 277 -1.69 -46.07 18.47
CA THR A 277 -3.04 -46.58 18.15
C THR A 277 -3.38 -47.76 19.05
N THR A 278 -4.44 -47.61 19.83
CA THR A 278 -5.02 -48.69 20.62
C THR A 278 -6.21 -49.34 19.90
N PHE A 279 -6.42 -50.64 20.11
CA PHE A 279 -7.60 -51.35 19.63
C PHE A 279 -8.07 -52.42 20.64
N PRO A 280 -9.36 -52.82 20.63
CA PRO A 280 -9.87 -53.84 21.53
C PRO A 280 -9.09 -55.15 21.43
N ASN A 281 -8.80 -55.77 22.58
CA ASN A 281 -8.06 -57.04 22.70
C ASN A 281 -6.59 -57.05 22.25
N GLN A 282 -6.00 -55.91 21.86
CA GLN A 282 -4.57 -55.78 21.48
C GLN A 282 -3.61 -56.51 22.43
N ASN A 283 -3.77 -56.26 23.74
CA ASN A 283 -2.95 -56.85 24.81
C ASN A 283 -3.63 -58.04 25.51
N HIS A 284 -4.52 -58.76 24.82
CA HIS A 284 -5.18 -59.94 25.41
C HIS A 284 -4.18 -61.08 25.60
N LYS A 285 -4.28 -61.85 26.70
CA LYS A 285 -3.29 -62.88 27.04
C LYS A 285 -3.11 -63.96 25.97
N SER A 286 -4.08 -64.16 25.07
CA SER A 286 -3.98 -65.13 23.96
C SER A 286 -3.26 -64.60 22.71
N THR A 287 -3.04 -63.29 22.57
CA THR A 287 -2.30 -62.69 21.43
C THR A 287 -0.79 -62.63 21.71
N GLN A 288 -0.38 -62.82 22.96
CA GLN A 288 1.02 -62.85 23.37
C GLN A 288 1.58 -64.28 23.24
N PRO A 289 2.69 -64.50 22.50
CA PRO A 289 3.33 -65.81 22.43
C PRO A 289 4.01 -66.17 23.76
N MET A 290 4.04 -67.45 24.10
CA MET A 290 4.76 -67.96 25.29
C MET A 290 6.26 -68.09 25.03
N ILE A 291 6.63 -68.32 23.76
CA ILE A 291 7.98 -68.09 23.23
C ILE A 291 7.84 -67.78 21.73
N ALA A 292 8.65 -66.85 21.23
CA ALA A 292 8.78 -66.54 19.81
C ALA A 292 10.22 -66.11 19.50
N GLY A 293 10.63 -66.24 18.24
CA GLY A 293 12.02 -66.01 17.82
C GLY A 293 12.39 -66.84 16.59
N SER A 294 13.63 -66.74 16.14
CA SER A 294 14.12 -67.54 15.02
C SER A 294 14.67 -68.89 15.47
N LEU A 295 14.38 -69.92 14.67
CA LEU A 295 15.03 -71.24 14.73
C LEU A 295 15.48 -71.60 13.32
N GLU A 296 16.43 -72.53 13.19
CA GLU A 296 16.70 -73.18 11.91
C GLU A 296 15.97 -74.53 11.82
N ARG A 297 15.28 -74.78 10.71
CA ARG A 297 14.68 -76.09 10.41
C ARG A 297 15.47 -76.81 9.32
N LYS A 298 15.67 -78.13 9.49
CA LYS A 298 16.25 -79.02 8.48
C LYS A 298 15.32 -79.18 7.26
N GLY A 299 15.77 -78.74 6.08
CA GLY A 299 14.97 -78.75 4.85
C GLY A 299 14.85 -80.14 4.19
N LYS A 300 13.62 -80.49 3.77
CA LYS A 300 13.24 -81.84 3.29
C LYS A 300 14.04 -82.40 2.09
N LEU A 301 14.66 -81.55 1.27
CA LEU A 301 15.24 -81.96 -0.02
C LEU A 301 16.78 -82.08 -0.03
N MET A 302 17.48 -81.40 0.90
CA MET A 302 18.97 -81.35 0.92
C MET A 302 19.56 -81.41 2.34
N GLY A 303 18.77 -81.61 3.39
CA GLY A 303 19.26 -81.74 4.77
C GLY A 303 19.87 -80.46 5.38
N LYS A 304 20.00 -79.37 4.61
CA LYS A 304 20.47 -78.07 5.08
C LYS A 304 19.47 -77.46 6.06
N TYR A 305 19.98 -76.90 7.14
CA TYR A 305 19.22 -76.06 8.06
C TYR A 305 18.98 -74.66 7.46
N SER A 306 17.74 -74.17 7.55
CA SER A 306 17.32 -72.85 7.06
C SER A 306 16.57 -72.09 8.15
N PRO A 307 16.86 -70.80 8.40
CA PRO A 307 16.15 -70.01 9.40
C PRO A 307 14.69 -69.76 9.00
N GLY A 308 13.83 -69.76 10.01
CA GLY A 308 12.45 -69.25 9.96
C GLY A 308 12.12 -68.56 11.29
N TYR A 309 11.03 -67.81 11.33
CA TYR A 309 10.49 -67.24 12.57
C TYR A 309 9.39 -68.16 13.11
N TYR A 310 9.38 -68.40 14.42
CA TYR A 310 8.44 -69.31 15.05
C TYR A 310 7.77 -68.65 16.25
N ALA A 311 6.56 -69.10 16.58
CA ALA A 311 5.84 -68.65 17.76
C ALA A 311 5.00 -69.79 18.35
N VAL A 312 5.11 -70.01 19.67
CA VAL A 312 4.21 -70.89 20.43
C VAL A 312 3.14 -70.06 21.10
N THR A 313 1.88 -70.26 20.72
CA THR A 313 0.73 -69.50 21.24
C THR A 313 0.06 -70.20 22.42
N PRO A 314 -0.61 -69.47 23.34
CA PRO A 314 -1.40 -70.07 24.42
C PRO A 314 -2.52 -71.02 23.95
N SER A 315 -2.92 -70.93 22.69
CA SER A 315 -3.78 -71.92 22.00
C SER A 315 -3.08 -73.25 21.66
N LYS A 316 -1.84 -73.45 22.16
CA LYS A 316 -1.00 -74.65 22.03
C LYS A 316 -0.56 -74.99 20.59
N PHE A 317 -0.50 -73.99 19.72
CA PHE A 317 0.10 -74.12 18.38
C PHE A 317 1.53 -73.61 18.36
N LEU A 318 2.42 -74.33 17.68
CA LEU A 318 3.70 -73.85 17.18
C LEU A 318 3.50 -73.45 15.71
N HIS A 319 3.51 -72.15 15.42
CA HIS A 319 3.43 -71.61 14.07
C HIS A 319 4.82 -71.38 13.49
N GLU A 320 4.95 -71.54 12.18
CA GLU A 320 6.14 -71.18 11.39
C GLU A 320 5.80 -70.05 10.42
N TYR A 321 6.61 -69.00 10.42
CA TYR A 321 6.55 -67.87 9.51
C TYR A 321 7.90 -67.67 8.82
N LYS A 322 7.89 -67.01 7.67
CA LYS A 322 9.10 -66.66 6.93
C LYS A 322 9.87 -65.48 7.56
N THR A 323 9.16 -64.60 8.25
CA THR A 323 9.60 -63.34 8.86
C THR A 323 8.71 -63.03 10.07
N ASP A 324 9.17 -62.11 10.92
CA ASP A 324 8.46 -61.46 12.02
C ASP A 324 7.79 -60.12 11.61
N ASP A 325 7.88 -59.77 10.33
CA ASP A 325 7.29 -58.56 9.74
C ASP A 325 5.77 -58.70 9.53
N ASP A 326 4.99 -58.26 10.53
CA ASP A 326 3.52 -58.12 10.47
C ASP A 326 3.04 -56.95 9.59
N LEU A 327 3.95 -56.11 9.04
CA LEU A 327 3.61 -54.85 8.38
C LEU A 327 3.77 -54.90 6.86
N GLY A 328 4.81 -55.56 6.36
CA GLY A 328 5.10 -55.66 4.93
C GLY A 328 4.17 -56.63 4.18
N LYS A 329 3.61 -57.64 4.87
CA LYS A 329 2.69 -58.67 4.34
C LYS A 329 1.80 -59.23 5.44
N ASP A 330 0.64 -59.78 5.06
CA ASP A 330 -0.23 -60.52 5.99
C ASP A 330 0.52 -61.73 6.60
N PRO A 331 0.65 -61.83 7.95
CA PRO A 331 1.40 -62.89 8.62
C PRO A 331 0.67 -64.23 8.53
N THR A 332 0.89 -64.94 7.43
CA THR A 332 0.33 -66.27 7.15
C THR A 332 1.34 -67.36 7.52
N PRO A 333 1.00 -68.33 8.40
CA PRO A 333 1.92 -69.41 8.74
C PRO A 333 2.21 -70.34 7.53
N GLU A 334 3.48 -70.65 7.27
CA GLU A 334 3.88 -71.64 6.24
C GLU A 334 3.55 -73.08 6.68
N ASN A 335 3.64 -73.35 7.98
CA ASN A 335 3.20 -74.59 8.65
C ASN A 335 2.66 -74.22 10.05
N SER A 336 1.87 -75.11 10.66
CA SER A 336 1.41 -74.94 12.06
C SER A 336 1.18 -76.28 12.73
N LEU A 337 1.80 -76.53 13.88
CA LEU A 337 1.70 -77.79 14.61
C LEU A 337 0.89 -77.59 15.89
N TYR A 338 -0.19 -78.36 16.07
CA TYR A 338 -0.91 -78.39 17.35
C TYR A 338 -0.13 -79.31 18.31
N LEU A 339 0.53 -78.71 19.31
CA LEU A 339 1.50 -79.41 20.15
C LEU A 339 0.91 -80.61 20.94
N PRO A 340 -0.35 -80.60 21.42
CA PRO A 340 -0.95 -81.76 22.07
C PRO A 340 -1.10 -83.00 21.17
N ASP A 341 -1.04 -82.85 19.85
CA ASP A 341 -1.04 -83.97 18.89
C ASP A 341 0.40 -84.34 18.43
N CYS A 342 1.42 -83.70 19.00
CA CYS A 342 2.83 -83.88 18.62
C CYS A 342 3.62 -84.72 19.64
N ILE A 343 4.64 -85.42 19.12
CA ILE A 343 5.67 -86.10 19.90
C ILE A 343 6.96 -85.28 19.83
N VAL A 344 7.57 -84.97 20.98
CA VAL A 344 8.87 -84.26 21.04
C VAL A 344 9.99 -85.27 21.29
N GLY A 345 10.99 -85.29 20.40
CA GLY A 345 12.23 -86.07 20.55
C GLY A 345 13.30 -85.28 21.32
N ALA A 346 14.27 -85.99 21.88
CA ALA A 346 15.20 -85.46 22.89
C ALA A 346 16.02 -84.24 22.43
N LEU A 347 16.41 -83.42 23.41
CA LEU A 347 17.27 -82.25 23.22
C LEU A 347 18.75 -82.67 23.08
N ASP A 348 19.31 -82.47 21.88
CA ASP A 348 20.70 -82.71 21.51
C ASP A 348 21.47 -81.38 21.41
N GLY A 349 21.86 -80.84 22.55
CA GLY A 349 22.64 -79.60 22.67
C GLY A 349 21.92 -78.37 22.13
N GLN A 350 21.96 -78.14 20.81
CA GLN A 350 21.23 -77.07 20.12
C GLN A 350 20.01 -77.58 19.33
N LYS A 351 19.87 -78.90 19.13
CA LYS A 351 18.87 -79.51 18.24
C LYS A 351 17.77 -80.22 19.01
N PHE A 352 16.57 -80.27 18.45
CA PHE A 352 15.47 -81.12 18.92
C PHE A 352 14.56 -81.48 17.75
N ALA A 353 13.71 -82.50 17.92
CA ALA A 353 12.75 -82.91 16.90
C ALA A 353 11.31 -82.76 17.41
N VAL A 354 10.40 -82.24 16.58
CA VAL A 354 8.96 -82.29 16.84
C VAL A 354 8.29 -83.07 15.72
N LYS A 355 7.66 -84.19 16.06
CA LYS A 355 6.95 -85.07 15.12
C LYS A 355 5.46 -84.80 15.24
N GLY A 356 4.86 -84.24 14.20
CA GLY A 356 3.52 -83.69 14.27
C GLY A 356 2.83 -83.56 12.91
N LYS A 357 1.53 -83.27 12.95
CA LYS A 357 0.67 -83.06 11.79
C LYS A 357 0.52 -81.57 11.50
N ASP A 358 0.71 -81.16 10.24
CA ASP A 358 0.53 -79.76 9.84
C ASP A 358 -0.97 -79.40 9.78
N ALA A 359 -1.39 -78.47 10.63
CA ALA A 359 -2.75 -77.96 10.75
C ALA A 359 -3.00 -76.70 9.89
N SER A 360 -1.97 -76.10 9.28
CA SER A 360 -2.11 -74.82 8.55
C SER A 360 -3.08 -74.90 7.36
N LYS A 361 -3.25 -76.08 6.74
CA LYS A 361 -3.96 -76.26 5.46
C LYS A 361 -5.43 -76.65 5.59
N GLY A 362 -6.00 -76.51 6.80
CA GLY A 362 -7.43 -76.68 7.06
C GLY A 362 -7.96 -78.10 6.80
N LYS A 363 -9.30 -78.22 6.78
CA LYS A 363 -10.02 -79.52 6.77
C LYS A 363 -9.99 -80.28 5.42
N PHE A 364 -9.35 -79.73 4.38
CA PHE A 364 -9.31 -80.32 3.04
C PHE A 364 -7.93 -80.88 2.64
N GLY A 365 -6.89 -80.69 3.47
CA GLY A 365 -5.56 -81.23 3.21
C GLY A 365 -5.36 -82.65 3.72
N VAL A 366 -4.77 -83.53 2.91
CA VAL A 366 -4.23 -84.83 3.35
C VAL A 366 -2.94 -84.58 4.14
N SER A 367 -3.09 -84.09 5.37
CA SER A 367 -1.96 -83.74 6.22
C SER A 367 -1.37 -84.98 6.89
N MET A 368 -0.17 -85.33 6.46
CA MET A 368 0.65 -86.44 6.96
C MET A 368 1.45 -86.01 8.19
N THR A 369 1.71 -86.95 9.10
CA THR A 369 2.65 -86.73 10.20
C THR A 369 4.07 -86.58 9.63
N HIS A 370 4.73 -85.49 9.97
CA HIS A 370 6.09 -85.18 9.57
C HIS A 370 6.96 -84.92 10.80
N GLU A 371 8.26 -85.19 10.67
CA GLU A 371 9.25 -84.85 11.67
C GLU A 371 9.95 -83.55 11.29
N TYR A 372 9.93 -82.59 12.22
CA TYR A 372 10.51 -81.27 12.06
C TYR A 372 11.73 -81.19 12.98
N GLN A 373 12.92 -81.35 12.40
CA GLN A 373 14.18 -81.24 13.13
C GLN A 373 14.60 -79.77 13.17
N PHE A 374 14.60 -79.20 14.37
CA PHE A 374 14.94 -77.81 14.66
C PHE A 374 16.34 -77.68 15.25
N LYS A 375 16.90 -76.48 15.16
CA LYS A 375 18.15 -76.06 15.80
C LYS A 375 18.02 -74.59 16.24
N ALA A 376 18.37 -74.26 17.48
CA ALA A 376 18.48 -72.88 17.95
C ALA A 376 19.90 -72.31 17.73
N HIS A 377 20.13 -71.03 18.04
CA HIS A 377 21.46 -70.41 17.89
C HIS A 377 22.37 -70.74 19.07
N THR A 378 21.81 -70.95 20.26
CA THR A 378 22.53 -71.37 21.47
C THR A 378 21.87 -72.58 22.15
N PRO A 379 22.63 -73.39 22.93
CA PRO A 379 22.04 -74.48 23.71
C PRO A 379 20.97 -74.01 24.70
N LYS A 380 21.18 -72.83 25.31
CA LYS A 380 20.24 -72.20 26.24
C LYS A 380 18.90 -71.81 25.58
N GLU A 381 18.94 -71.31 24.34
CA GLU A 381 17.70 -71.12 23.57
C GLU A 381 17.03 -72.46 23.25
N ALA A 382 17.81 -73.48 22.89
CA ALA A 382 17.27 -74.80 22.61
C ALA A 382 16.59 -75.42 23.86
N GLU A 383 17.17 -75.26 25.05
CA GLU A 383 16.55 -75.59 26.34
C GLU A 383 15.24 -74.83 26.57
N GLN A 384 15.20 -73.53 26.29
CA GLN A 384 13.99 -72.70 26.46
C GLN A 384 12.87 -73.10 25.49
N TRP A 385 13.18 -73.25 24.20
CA TRP A 385 12.25 -73.71 23.18
C TRP A 385 11.74 -75.12 23.47
N TYR A 386 12.65 -76.04 23.79
CA TYR A 386 12.32 -77.41 24.18
C TYR A 386 11.41 -77.43 25.39
N SER A 387 11.74 -76.70 26.47
CA SER A 387 10.93 -76.66 27.70
C SER A 387 9.49 -76.19 27.44
N VAL A 388 9.32 -75.09 26.69
CA VAL A 388 7.97 -74.57 26.36
C VAL A 388 7.21 -75.56 25.47
N ILE A 389 7.82 -76.05 24.38
CA ILE A 389 7.17 -76.99 23.46
C ILE A 389 6.81 -78.31 24.17
N ASN A 390 7.73 -78.87 24.96
CA ASN A 390 7.56 -80.13 25.68
C ASN A 390 6.50 -80.02 26.79
N SER A 391 6.34 -78.85 27.43
CA SER A 391 5.26 -78.61 28.42
C SER A 391 3.85 -78.62 27.83
N LEU A 392 3.74 -78.59 26.50
CA LEU A 392 2.48 -78.53 25.74
C LEU A 392 2.27 -79.74 24.82
N ALA A 393 3.25 -80.65 24.77
CA ALA A 393 3.27 -81.81 23.90
C ALA A 393 2.35 -82.93 24.39
N GLY A 394 1.81 -83.73 23.47
CA GLY A 394 1.01 -84.92 23.80
C GLY A 394 1.85 -86.10 24.29
N SER A 395 3.11 -86.18 23.86
CA SER A 395 4.05 -87.26 24.22
C SER A 395 5.50 -86.84 24.01
N THR A 396 6.42 -87.57 24.64
CA THR A 396 7.86 -87.31 24.60
C THR A 396 8.62 -88.60 24.25
N SER A 397 9.78 -88.47 23.60
CA SER A 397 10.63 -89.59 23.18
C SER A 397 12.09 -89.31 23.55
N SER A 398 12.79 -90.32 24.06
CA SER A 398 14.23 -90.25 24.37
C SER A 398 15.14 -90.38 23.13
N GLU A 399 14.56 -90.35 21.93
CA GLU A 399 15.25 -90.51 20.65
C GLU A 399 16.01 -89.23 20.26
N VAL A 400 17.30 -89.38 19.93
CA VAL A 400 18.26 -88.30 19.67
C VAL A 400 18.42 -88.11 18.14
N PRO A 401 18.41 -86.87 17.60
CA PRO A 401 18.54 -86.65 16.15
C PRO A 401 19.87 -87.17 15.58
N GLU A 402 19.82 -88.01 14.54
CA GLU A 402 20.98 -88.70 13.98
C GLU A 402 22.16 -87.79 13.58
N GLY A 403 23.38 -88.23 13.91
CA GLY A 403 24.65 -87.66 13.50
C GLY A 403 25.64 -88.74 13.04
N SER A 404 26.53 -88.41 12.10
CA SER A 404 27.38 -89.38 11.38
C SER A 404 28.88 -89.05 11.50
N THR A 405 29.75 -90.06 11.67
CA THR A 405 31.21 -90.13 11.34
C THR A 405 31.79 -91.47 11.89
N PRO A 406 33.10 -91.83 11.75
CA PRO A 406 33.73 -92.43 10.57
C PRO A 406 34.45 -93.78 10.92
N PRO A 407 35.35 -94.36 10.07
CA PRO A 407 36.79 -94.00 10.12
C PRO A 407 37.58 -94.13 8.79
N THR A 408 38.90 -93.88 8.82
CA THR A 408 39.88 -93.91 7.70
C THR A 408 41.00 -94.96 7.91
N PRO A 409 41.74 -95.36 6.84
CA PRO A 409 43.17 -94.97 6.71
C PRO A 409 43.64 -94.67 5.24
N VAL A 410 44.53 -93.69 4.94
CA VAL A 410 46.03 -93.66 4.86
C VAL A 410 46.65 -94.78 3.94
N VAL A 411 47.66 -94.64 3.05
CA VAL A 411 48.90 -93.80 2.94
C VAL A 411 49.45 -93.65 1.47
N ALA A 412 50.40 -92.69 1.26
CA ALA A 412 51.64 -92.75 0.41
C ALA A 412 51.73 -92.28 -1.09
N ALA A 413 52.47 -91.16 -1.29
CA ALA A 413 53.58 -90.88 -2.26
C ALA A 413 53.42 -90.78 -3.82
N THR A 414 53.34 -89.52 -4.33
CA THR A 414 54.21 -88.77 -5.32
C THR A 414 55.13 -89.49 -6.36
N PRO A 415 55.57 -88.87 -7.53
CA PRO A 415 55.71 -87.41 -7.81
C PRO A 415 55.44 -86.87 -9.26
N LEU A 416 55.59 -85.53 -9.45
CA LEU A 416 55.81 -84.75 -10.72
C LEU A 416 54.64 -84.69 -11.75
N GLN A 417 54.47 -83.67 -12.62
CA GLN A 417 55.27 -82.48 -13.02
C GLN A 417 54.49 -81.12 -13.00
N THR A 418 55.24 -80.07 -12.64
CA THR A 418 55.31 -78.67 -13.17
C THR A 418 54.45 -78.29 -14.39
N SER A 419 53.85 -77.09 -14.51
CA SER A 419 54.29 -75.73 -14.11
C SER A 419 53.10 -74.87 -13.59
N GLY A 420 53.23 -73.71 -12.90
CA GLY A 420 54.33 -72.75 -12.72
C GLY A 420 54.25 -71.59 -13.75
N ILE A 421 54.41 -70.30 -13.42
CA ILE A 421 54.56 -69.54 -12.15
C ILE A 421 54.28 -68.04 -12.50
N THR A 422 53.99 -67.03 -11.66
CA THR A 422 53.92 -66.81 -10.19
C THR A 422 52.47 -66.34 -9.82
N GLY A 423 52.07 -65.55 -8.78
CA GLY A 423 52.70 -64.80 -7.67
C GLY A 423 52.80 -63.27 -7.91
N GLY A 424 52.38 -62.38 -7.00
CA GLY A 424 51.63 -62.61 -5.74
C GLY A 424 51.29 -61.32 -4.94
N GLU A 425 50.52 -61.52 -3.86
CA GLU A 425 50.55 -60.80 -2.55
C GLU A 425 50.25 -59.28 -2.47
N THR A 426 49.50 -58.73 -1.48
CA THR A 426 48.73 -59.28 -0.33
C THR A 426 47.66 -58.28 0.18
N VAL A 427 46.67 -58.77 0.95
CA VAL A 427 45.68 -58.09 1.85
C VAL A 427 45.57 -56.54 1.88
N ALA A 428 44.36 -55.95 1.90
CA ALA A 428 43.37 -56.16 2.97
C ALA A 428 41.87 -55.97 2.58
N SER A 429 40.99 -56.13 3.56
CA SER A 429 39.51 -56.08 3.54
C SER A 429 39.04 -55.35 4.82
N PRO A 430 37.75 -54.97 5.05
CA PRO A 430 36.54 -55.16 4.24
C PRO A 430 35.66 -53.89 4.06
N VAL A 431 34.48 -54.01 3.42
CA VAL A 431 33.13 -53.68 3.98
C VAL A 431 32.05 -53.66 2.88
N ALA A 432 30.85 -54.03 3.29
CA ALA A 432 29.66 -54.46 2.55
C ALA A 432 28.88 -53.44 1.69
N ALA A 433 27.89 -54.04 0.99
CA ALA A 433 26.55 -53.55 0.68
C ALA A 433 26.26 -52.86 -0.67
N THR A 434 25.05 -53.16 -1.17
CA THR A 434 24.50 -52.84 -2.50
C THR A 434 23.27 -51.91 -2.35
N PRO A 435 22.56 -51.47 -3.42
CA PRO A 435 22.04 -50.10 -3.48
C PRO A 435 20.54 -49.97 -3.19
N THR A 436 20.09 -48.71 -3.08
CA THR A 436 18.78 -48.29 -3.61
C THR A 436 18.77 -46.84 -4.08
N THR A 437 18.06 -46.60 -5.18
CA THR A 437 17.66 -45.27 -5.68
C THR A 437 16.43 -44.76 -4.93
N LYS A 438 16.30 -43.44 -4.73
CA LYS A 438 15.02 -42.73 -4.90
C LYS A 438 15.15 -41.23 -5.10
N GLU A 439 14.08 -40.60 -5.57
CA GLU A 439 14.02 -39.15 -5.84
C GLU A 439 13.94 -38.29 -4.57
N GLY A 440 14.27 -37.00 -4.69
CA GLY A 440 14.08 -36.03 -3.62
C GLY A 440 14.53 -34.61 -4.00
N LEU A 441 13.58 -33.74 -4.36
CA LEU A 441 13.83 -32.30 -4.54
C LEU A 441 13.78 -31.59 -3.17
N GLY A 442 14.71 -30.66 -2.92
CA GLY A 442 14.66 -29.78 -1.75
C GLY A 442 15.94 -28.97 -1.58
N LEU A 443 15.86 -27.64 -1.74
CA LEU A 443 16.99 -26.74 -1.48
C LEU A 443 17.09 -26.41 0.01
N SER A 444 18.33 -26.30 0.51
CA SER A 444 18.67 -25.64 1.77
C SER A 444 19.53 -24.39 1.49
N GLN A 445 19.48 -23.42 2.41
CA GLN A 445 20.33 -22.22 2.38
C GLN A 445 21.65 -22.46 3.12
N ALA A 446 22.74 -21.80 2.69
CA ALA A 446 23.47 -20.76 3.48
C ALA A 446 24.97 -20.64 3.12
N MET A 447 25.49 -19.40 3.16
CA MET A 447 26.90 -19.01 3.40
C MET A 447 27.95 -19.39 2.30
N GLU A 448 29.07 -18.68 2.09
CA GLU A 448 29.63 -17.45 2.71
C GLU A 448 30.69 -16.75 1.80
N ALA A 449 31.03 -15.48 2.09
CA ALA A 449 32.29 -14.75 1.75
C ALA A 449 32.63 -14.51 0.26
N GLU A 450 33.41 -13.50 -0.21
CA GLU A 450 34.08 -12.27 0.30
C GLU A 450 34.51 -11.42 -0.96
N HIS A 451 35.15 -10.24 -1.03
CA HIS A 451 35.82 -9.28 -0.11
C HIS A 451 35.80 -7.83 -0.73
N SER A 452 36.00 -6.79 0.11
CA SER A 452 36.37 -5.38 -0.22
C SER A 452 35.33 -4.48 -0.93
N GLY A 453 35.24 -3.17 -0.64
CA GLY A 453 35.96 -2.36 0.35
C GLY A 453 35.44 -0.91 0.49
N THR A 454 36.05 -0.15 1.43
CA THR A 454 36.03 1.33 1.71
C THR A 454 35.44 2.28 0.62
N THR A 455 34.76 3.40 0.92
CA THR A 455 34.95 4.44 2.00
C THR A 455 33.65 5.16 2.42
N ALA A 456 33.68 5.95 3.51
CA ALA A 456 32.57 6.79 3.98
C ALA A 456 32.83 8.32 3.86
N ALA A 457 31.76 9.11 3.76
CA ALA A 457 31.68 10.53 4.12
C ALA A 457 30.20 10.87 4.42
N ALA A 458 29.76 11.29 5.61
CA ALA A 458 30.16 12.42 6.47
C ALA A 458 29.41 13.72 6.13
N ALA A 459 28.48 14.11 7.00
CA ALA A 459 27.77 15.39 6.97
C ALA A 459 28.41 16.37 7.99
N PRO A 460 28.55 17.67 7.67
CA PRO A 460 29.05 18.66 8.61
C PRO A 460 27.93 19.24 9.47
N ALA A 461 28.11 19.21 10.80
CA ALA A 461 27.44 20.11 11.72
C ALA A 461 28.45 21.20 12.14
N TYR A 462 28.01 22.46 12.19
CA TYR A 462 28.74 23.51 12.90
C TYR A 462 27.77 24.46 13.61
N SER A 463 28.18 24.92 14.78
CA SER A 463 27.34 25.64 15.73
C SER A 463 27.84 27.06 15.98
N ALA A 464 26.91 27.99 16.19
CA ALA A 464 27.19 29.31 16.76
C ALA A 464 25.95 29.86 17.47
N THR A 465 26.11 30.21 18.74
CA THR A 465 25.25 31.16 19.48
C THR A 465 26.15 32.28 20.01
N PRO A 466 25.58 33.43 20.41
CA PRO A 466 25.46 33.66 21.85
C PRO A 466 24.13 34.29 22.28
N ALA A 467 23.93 34.39 23.60
CA ALA A 467 22.65 34.72 24.24
C ALA A 467 22.52 36.18 24.71
N VAL A 468 21.26 36.66 24.77
CA VAL A 468 20.64 37.53 25.82
C VAL A 468 19.12 37.25 25.75
N GLY A 469 18.31 37.20 26.80
CA GLY A 469 18.55 37.28 28.25
C GLY A 469 17.21 37.04 29.00
N SER A 470 17.26 36.68 30.29
CA SER A 470 16.09 36.15 31.02
C SER A 470 15.09 37.21 31.50
N ALA A 471 13.80 36.93 31.36
CA ALA A 471 12.72 37.55 32.14
C ALA A 471 11.65 36.48 32.49
N SER A 472 11.14 36.51 33.72
CA SER A 472 10.14 35.55 34.22
C SER A 472 8.92 36.29 34.75
N SER A 473 7.72 35.80 34.41
CA SER A 473 6.46 36.27 34.98
C SER A 473 5.48 35.09 35.09
N ALA A 474 5.02 34.82 36.31
CA ALA A 474 4.13 33.68 36.61
C ALA A 474 2.67 33.93 36.18
N ALA A 475 1.91 32.85 36.03
CA ALA A 475 0.48 32.91 35.73
C ALA A 475 -0.37 33.34 36.95
N PRO A 476 -1.50 34.02 36.74
CA PRO A 476 -2.40 34.45 37.82
C PRO A 476 -3.32 33.30 38.32
N PRO A 477 -3.73 33.31 39.60
CA PRO A 477 -4.72 32.39 40.14
C PRO A 477 -6.17 32.76 39.72
N PRO A 478 -7.13 31.81 39.76
CA PRO A 478 -8.52 32.07 39.39
C PRO A 478 -9.26 32.91 40.45
N SER A 479 -10.10 33.85 39.99
CA SER A 479 -10.97 34.65 40.86
C SER A 479 -12.28 33.91 41.18
N ALA A 480 -12.68 33.92 42.44
CA ALA A 480 -14.00 33.43 42.87
C ALA A 480 -15.11 34.46 42.59
N ALA A 481 -16.36 34.00 42.50
CA ALA A 481 -17.54 34.85 42.32
C ALA A 481 -18.24 35.14 43.67
N PRO A 482 -18.71 36.38 43.92
CA PRO A 482 -19.67 36.68 44.98
C PRO A 482 -21.12 36.38 44.54
N GLY A 483 -21.98 36.07 45.51
CA GLY A 483 -23.39 35.71 45.29
C GLY A 483 -24.38 36.88 45.31
N LYS A 484 -25.66 36.52 45.31
CA LYS A 484 -26.82 37.43 45.34
C LYS A 484 -26.82 38.37 46.55
N ILE A 485 -27.28 39.60 46.33
CA ILE A 485 -28.48 40.13 46.99
C ILE A 485 -29.43 40.56 45.87
#